data_AF-A0A5E4JBL2-F1
#
_entry.id   AF-A0A5E4JBL2-F1
#
_cell.length_a   1.000
_cell.length_b   1.000
_cell.length_c   1.000
_cell.angle_alpha   90.00
_cell.angle_beta   90.00
_cell.angle_gamma   90.00
#
_symmetry.space_group_name_H-M   'P 1'
#
loop_
_entity.id
_entity.type
_entity.pdbx_description
1 polymer ?
#
loop_
_entity_poly.entity_id
_entity_poly.type
_entity_poly.pdbx_seq_one_letter_code
_entity_poly.pdbx_strand_id
1 'polypeptide(L)' 'MVDYKRIIHYSLLALTITYLITGLIVTEYRIVEPLTFGLLSKAVSMQIHEGLIYLFIPVLFLHLYFKRRIKSKV' A
#
# COMPACT_ATOMS: atom_id res chain seq x y z
N MET A 1 5.76 -23.15 -9.76
CA MET A 1 5.96 -23.07 -8.28
C MET A 1 5.89 -21.61 -7.89
N VAL A 2 5.00 -21.26 -6.96
CA VAL A 2 4.77 -19.86 -6.58
C VAL A 2 5.75 -19.48 -5.47
N ASP A 3 6.64 -18.54 -5.74
CA ASP A 3 7.60 -18.04 -4.75
C ASP A 3 6.90 -17.11 -3.75
N TYR A 4 6.56 -17.63 -2.58
CA TYR A 4 5.90 -16.86 -1.50
C TYR A 4 6.67 -15.59 -1.13
N LYS A 5 8.01 -15.63 -1.16
CA LYS A 5 8.87 -14.44 -0.93
C LYS A 5 8.66 -13.38 -2.00
N ARG A 6 8.51 -13.80 -3.25
CA ARG A 6 8.30 -12.94 -4.40
C ARG A 6 6.91 -12.30 -4.37
N ILE A 7 5.89 -13.08 -3.98
CA ILE A 7 4.55 -12.53 -3.72
C ILE A 7 4.62 -11.46 -2.64
N ILE A 8 5.15 -11.76 -1.46
CA ILE A 8 5.17 -10.80 -0.34
C ILE A 8 5.90 -9.52 -0.74
N HIS A 9 7.00 -9.63 -1.51
CA HIS A 9 7.73 -8.48 -2.01
C HIS A 9 6.92 -7.62 -2.99
N TYR A 10 6.29 -8.23 -4.00
CA TYR A 10 5.44 -7.49 -4.95
C TYR A 10 4.15 -6.96 -4.31
N SER A 11 3.56 -7.69 -3.37
CA SER A 11 2.41 -7.22 -2.58
C SER A 11 2.76 -5.97 -1.78
N LEU A 12 3.92 -5.97 -1.10
CA LEU A 12 4.38 -4.80 -0.36
C LEU A 12 4.68 -3.62 -1.29
N LEU A 13 5.26 -3.87 -2.46
CA LEU A 13 5.50 -2.85 -3.48
C LEU A 13 4.19 -2.24 -3.99
N ALA A 14 3.21 -3.08 -4.34
CA ALA A 14 1.89 -2.63 -4.78
C ALA A 14 1.19 -1.80 -3.71
N LEU A 15 1.17 -2.27 -2.44
CA LEU A 15 0.58 -1.54 -1.33
C LEU A 15 1.26 -0.19 -1.09
N THR A 16 2.59 -0.13 -1.20
CA THR A 16 3.35 1.13 -1.05
C THR A 16 2.94 2.13 -2.13
N ILE A 17 2.88 1.69 -3.39
CA ILE A 17 2.49 2.54 -4.52
C ILE A 17 1.06 3.04 -4.33
N THR A 18 0.12 2.14 -4.01
CA THR A 18 -1.27 2.53 -3.76
C THR A 18 -1.40 3.51 -2.60
N TYR A 19 -0.65 3.32 -1.51
CA TYR A 19 -0.65 4.23 -0.36
C TYR A 19 -0.15 5.63 -0.73
N LEU A 20 0.91 5.72 -1.54
CA LEU A 20 1.43 7.01 -2.02
C LEU A 20 0.44 7.70 -2.97
N ILE A 21 -0.17 6.95 -3.89
CA ILE A 21 -1.17 7.47 -4.82
C ILE A 21 -2.38 8.00 -4.04
N THR A 22 -2.91 7.25 -3.07
CA THR A 22 -4.07 7.70 -2.29
C THR A 22 -3.73 8.92 -1.43
N GLY A 23 -2.52 8.98 -0.87
CA GLY A 23 -2.03 10.17 -0.15
C GLY A 23 -1.94 11.40 -1.06
N LEU A 24 -1.44 11.23 -2.29
CA LEU A 24 -1.37 12.31 -3.28
C LEU A 24 -2.76 12.80 -3.71
N ILE A 25 -3.73 11.89 -3.82
CA ILE A 25 -5.11 12.24 -4.15
C ILE A 25 -5.76 13.01 -3.00
N VAL A 26 -5.46 12.66 -1.75
CA VAL A 26 -5.94 13.42 -0.58
C VAL A 26 -5.37 14.83 -0.56
N THR A 27 -4.09 15.03 -0.93
CA THR A 27 -3.47 16.35 -0.99
C THR A 27 -3.99 17.18 -2.17
N GLU A 28 -4.10 16.58 -3.35
CA GLU A 28 -4.50 17.23 -4.61
C GLU A 28 -5.97 16.97 -4.98
N TYR A 29 -6.83 16.81 -3.98
CA TYR A 29 -8.25 16.44 -4.19
C TYR A 29 -8.99 17.45 -5.08
N ARG A 30 -8.61 18.73 -5.04
CA ARG A 30 -9.21 19.79 -5.87
C ARG A 30 -9.03 19.57 -7.37
N ILE A 31 -7.99 18.83 -7.78
CA ILE A 31 -7.70 18.50 -9.18
C ILE A 31 -8.29 17.12 -9.51
N VAL A 32 -8.14 16.15 -8.60
CA VAL A 32 -8.52 14.75 -8.85
C VAL A 32 -10.03 14.53 -8.74
N GLU A 33 -10.70 15.18 -7.81
CA GLU A 33 -12.14 15.05 -7.59
C GLU A 33 -12.96 15.45 -8.83
N PRO A 34 -12.73 16.61 -9.49
CA PRO A 34 -13.44 16.92 -10.74
C PRO A 34 -13.05 15.99 -11.89
N LEU A 35 -11.78 15.55 -11.97
CA LEU A 35 -11.31 14.63 -13.01
C LEU A 35 -11.95 13.23 -12.90
N THR A 36 -12.35 12.85 -11.69
CA THR A 36 -13.04 11.59 -11.39
C THR A 36 -14.55 11.76 -11.27
N PHE A 37 -15.10 12.93 -11.65
CA PHE A 37 -16.53 13.25 -11.52
C PHE A 37 -17.06 13.06 -10.08
N GLY A 38 -16.21 13.25 -9.08
CA GLY A 38 -16.55 13.07 -7.67
C GLY A 38 -16.47 11.64 -7.14
N LEU A 39 -16.08 10.64 -7.95
CA LEU A 39 -15.88 9.25 -7.50
C LEU A 39 -14.77 9.15 -6.45
N LEU A 40 -13.68 9.89 -6.65
CA LEU A 40 -12.55 9.96 -5.73
C LEU A 40 -12.55 11.32 -5.04
N SER A 41 -13.51 11.49 -4.13
CA SER A 41 -13.53 12.64 -3.23
C SER A 41 -12.45 12.52 -2.17
N LYS A 42 -12.05 13.66 -1.59
CA LYS A 42 -11.08 13.71 -0.48
C LYS A 42 -11.44 12.74 0.65
N ALA A 43 -12.72 12.65 1.00
CA ALA A 43 -13.20 11.79 2.08
C ALA A 43 -13.00 10.30 1.76
N VAL A 44 -13.34 9.88 0.53
CA VAL A 44 -13.15 8.49 0.08
C VAL A 44 -11.67 8.14 0.02
N SER A 45 -10.84 9.01 -0.57
CA SER A 45 -9.39 8.78 -0.65
C SER A 45 -8.74 8.74 0.73
N MET A 46 -9.19 9.55 1.69
CA MET A 46 -8.71 9.51 3.07
C MET A 46 -9.08 8.20 3.76
N GLN A 47 -10.34 7.75 3.64
CA GLN A 47 -10.76 6.46 4.20
C GLN A 47 -9.95 5.29 3.61
N ILE A 48 -9.69 5.30 2.31
CA ILE A 48 -8.86 4.29 1.65
C ILE A 48 -7.42 4.37 2.16
N HIS A 49 -6.85 5.57 2.26
CA HIS A 49 -5.48 5.78 2.72
C HIS A 49 -5.26 5.32 4.17
N GLU A 50 -6.16 5.71 5.08
CA GLU A 50 -6.14 5.24 6.47
C GLU A 50 -6.40 3.74 6.55
N GLY A 51 -7.35 3.20 5.78
CA GLY A 51 -7.62 1.77 5.71
C GLY A 51 -6.42 0.95 5.25
N LEU A 52 -5.67 1.45 4.25
CA LEU A 52 -4.51 0.77 3.70
C LEU A 52 -3.42 0.52 4.74
N ILE A 53 -3.29 1.36 5.77
CA ILE A 53 -2.25 1.18 6.78
C ILE A 53 -2.45 -0.11 7.58
N TYR A 54 -3.70 -0.47 7.85
CA TYR A 54 -4.05 -1.70 8.55
C TYR A 54 -3.68 -2.95 7.74
N LEU A 55 -3.66 -2.86 6.41
CA LEU A 55 -3.18 -3.92 5.54
C LEU A 55 -1.67 -3.88 5.31
N PHE A 56 -1.09 -2.67 5.23
CA PHE A 56 0.33 -2.46 4.98
C PHE A 56 1.22 -2.96 6.12
N ILE A 57 0.87 -2.61 7.37
CA ILE A 57 1.69 -2.93 8.55
C ILE A 57 1.89 -4.45 8.71
N PRO A 58 0.86 -5.32 8.69
CA PRO A 58 1.04 -6.77 8.78
C PRO A 58 1.89 -7.35 7.66
N VAL A 59 1.69 -6.89 6.41
CA VAL A 59 2.46 -7.37 5.25
C VAL A 59 3.92 -6.95 5.35
N LEU A 60 4.19 -5.73 5.85
CA LEU A 60 5.54 -5.26 6.12
C LEU A 60 6.23 -6.11 7.20
N PHE A 61 5.54 -6.38 8.31
CA PHE A 61 6.05 -7.26 9.36
C PHE A 61 6.37 -8.66 8.83
N LEU A 62 5.48 -9.22 8.00
CA LEU A 62 5.69 -10.51 7.35
C LEU A 62 6.92 -10.48 6.44
N HIS A 63 7.09 -9.43 5.64
CA HIS A 63 8.26 -9.23 4.78
C HIS A 63 9.57 -9.20 5.59
N LEU A 64 9.60 -8.42 6.68
CA LEU A 64 10.77 -8.31 7.56
C LEU A 64 11.09 -9.62 8.27
N TYR A 65 10.08 -10.34 8.75
CA TYR A 65 10.24 -11.64 9.40
C TYR A 65 10.89 -12.66 8.48
N PHE A 66 10.39 -12.80 7.25
CA PHE A 66 10.96 -13.72 6.27
C PHE A 66 12.36 -13.28 5.81
N LYS A 67 12.61 -11.97 5.66
CA LYS A 67 13.94 -11.46 5.30
C LYS A 67 14.97 -11.76 6.39
N ARG A 68 14.60 -11.59 7.68
CA ARG A 68 15.49 -11.85 8.82
C ARG A 68 15.81 -13.34 9.00
N ARG A 69 14.84 -14.24 8.81
CA ARG A 69 15.04 -15.70 8.89
C ARG A 69 15.99 -16.25 7.83
N ILE A 70 16.10 -15.61 6.67
CA ILE A 70 17.05 -16.00 5.61
C ILE A 70 18.50 -15.69 6.02
N LYS A 71 18.73 -14.54 6.68
CA LYS A 71 20.07 -14.10 7.06
C LYS A 71 20.68 -14.87 8.24
N SER A 72 19.86 -15.55 9.04
CA SER A 72 20.29 -16.28 10.24
C SER A 72 20.74 -17.73 9.98
N LYS A 73 20.58 -18.23 8.75
CA LYS A 73 21.00 -19.59 8.34
C LYS A 73 22.32 -19.60 7.54
N VAL A 74 23.04 -18.48 7.53
CA VAL A 74 24.37 -18.33 6.93
C VAL A 74 25.36 -18.12 8.05
#